data_AF-A0A964KL60-F1
#
_entry.id   AF-A0A964KL60-F1
#
_cell.length_a   1.000
_cell.length_b   1.000
_cell.length_c   1.000
_cell.angle_alpha   90.00
_cell.angle_beta   90.00
_cell.angle_gamma   90.00
#
_symmetry.space_group_name_H-M   'P 1'
#
loop_
_entity.id
_entity.type
_entity.pdbx_description
1 polymer ?
#
loop_
_entity_poly.entity_id
_entity_poly.type
_entity_poly.pdbx_seq_one_letter_code
_entity_poly.pdbx_strand_id
1 'polypeptide(L)'
;MAKRGFGQDRIVPLALHVDYWDYVGWKDPFARAAFTTRQREVVALAGSRVVYTPQILINGRDYRRWSNERTFAADVKIINDRPARATIALGFNLGGQATAEFDATVTNVDPAHRTDAALYVAFYEDGLATNVTAGENKGVRLKHERVVRELLGPFGLDQSGKTTLHRAVVLPPGAKIAGAAAFVQNRRNAEVLQALNVAACTG
;
A
#
# COMPACT_ATOMS: atom_id res chain seq x y z
N MET A 1 -27.55 -6.26 7.21
CA MET A 1 -26.70 -6.57 6.04
C MET A 1 -25.30 -6.89 6.55
N ALA A 2 -24.82 -8.12 6.36
CA ALA A 2 -23.48 -8.50 6.80
C ALA A 2 -22.44 -7.66 6.06
N LYS A 3 -21.48 -7.06 6.78
CA LYS A 3 -20.30 -6.42 6.15
C LYS A 3 -19.57 -7.50 5.35
N ARG A 4 -19.80 -7.57 4.04
CA ARG A 4 -18.99 -8.35 3.11
C ARG A 4 -17.63 -7.65 3.01
N GLY A 5 -16.57 -8.32 3.49
CA GLY A 5 -15.22 -7.79 3.46
C GLY A 5 -14.32 -8.43 4.50
N PHE A 6 -13.02 -8.24 4.36
CA PHE A 6 -12.03 -8.63 5.37
C PHE A 6 -11.92 -7.50 6.40
N GLY A 7 -11.75 -7.86 7.67
CA GLY A 7 -11.38 -6.90 8.71
C GLY A 7 -9.95 -6.40 8.52
N GLN A 8 -9.63 -5.26 9.13
CA GLN A 8 -8.29 -4.65 9.06
C GLN A 8 -7.21 -5.52 9.74
N ASP A 9 -7.63 -6.47 10.57
CA ASP A 9 -6.82 -7.51 11.20
C ASP A 9 -6.38 -8.62 10.22
N ARG A 10 -6.98 -8.69 9.03
CA ARG A 10 -6.73 -9.78 8.06
C ARG A 10 -6.01 -9.33 6.80
N ILE A 11 -6.22 -8.10 6.35
CA ILE A 11 -5.56 -7.56 5.17
C ILE A 11 -5.28 -6.07 5.37
N VAL A 12 -4.20 -5.59 4.75
CA VAL A 12 -3.87 -4.17 4.65
C VAL A 12 -3.99 -3.75 3.18
N PRO A 13 -5.19 -3.32 2.73
CA PRO A 13 -5.39 -2.87 1.36
C PRO A 13 -4.79 -1.49 1.15
N LEU A 14 -4.15 -1.30 0.00
CA LEU A 14 -3.60 -0.02 -0.47
C LEU A 14 -3.86 0.11 -1.97
N ALA A 15 -4.41 1.24 -2.39
CA ALA A 15 -4.67 1.58 -3.79
C ALA A 15 -3.63 2.61 -4.27
N LEU A 16 -2.76 2.20 -5.19
CA LEU A 16 -1.73 3.05 -5.78
C LEU A 16 -2.15 3.42 -7.20
N HIS A 17 -2.57 4.66 -7.40
CA HIS A 17 -3.07 5.15 -8.68
C HIS A 17 -1.91 5.48 -9.62
N VAL A 18 -1.88 4.81 -10.77
CA VAL A 18 -0.84 4.96 -11.80
C VAL A 18 -1.25 6.02 -12.81
N ASP A 19 -0.28 6.71 -13.39
CA ASP A 19 -0.50 7.87 -14.27
C ASP A 19 -0.42 7.56 -15.77
N TYR A 20 -0.07 6.33 -16.17
CA TYR A 20 0.05 6.00 -17.60
C TYR A 20 -1.29 5.94 -18.33
N TRP A 21 -2.42 6.22 -17.68
CA TRP A 21 -3.72 6.41 -18.32
C TRP A 21 -4.04 7.86 -18.64
N ASP A 22 -3.24 8.84 -18.18
CA ASP A 22 -3.53 10.27 -18.37
C ASP A 22 -3.73 10.67 -19.85
N TYR A 23 -3.19 9.89 -20.79
CA TYR A 23 -3.35 10.11 -22.23
C TYR A 23 -4.79 9.94 -22.75
N VAL A 24 -5.70 9.32 -21.99
CA VAL A 24 -7.10 9.07 -22.42
C VAL A 24 -8.00 10.31 -22.31
N GLY A 25 -7.45 11.47 -21.95
CA GLY A 25 -8.15 12.75 -21.88
C GLY A 25 -8.79 13.05 -20.54
N TRP A 26 -8.62 12.18 -19.54
CA TRP A 26 -8.97 12.44 -18.14
C TRP A 26 -7.81 12.04 -17.24
N LYS A 27 -7.30 13.00 -16.49
CA LYS A 27 -6.22 12.78 -15.52
C LYS A 27 -6.82 12.41 -14.17
N ASP A 28 -6.42 11.27 -13.65
CA ASP A 28 -6.81 10.84 -12.30
C ASP A 28 -6.11 11.75 -11.26
N PRO A 29 -6.86 12.48 -10.40
CA PRO A 29 -6.28 13.39 -9.42
C PRO A 29 -5.43 12.70 -8.35
N PHE A 30 -5.54 11.37 -8.21
CA PHE A 30 -4.77 10.59 -7.24
C PHE A 30 -3.56 9.90 -7.86
N ALA A 31 -3.44 9.91 -9.20
CA ALA A 31 -2.36 9.26 -9.89
C ALA A 31 -1.01 9.96 -9.69
N ARG A 32 0.07 9.15 -9.59
CA ARG A 32 1.43 9.63 -9.43
C ARG A 32 2.41 8.80 -10.26
N ALA A 33 3.35 9.48 -10.93
CA ALA A 33 4.45 8.84 -11.66
C ALA A 33 5.24 7.85 -10.78
N ALA A 34 5.43 8.20 -9.50
CA ALA A 34 6.10 7.32 -8.53
C ALA A 34 5.38 5.96 -8.36
N PHE A 35 4.05 5.93 -8.46
CA PHE A 35 3.27 4.69 -8.36
C PHE A 35 3.35 3.86 -9.64
N THR A 36 3.40 4.51 -10.81
CA THR A 36 3.73 3.83 -12.08
C THR A 36 5.11 3.21 -12.04
N THR A 37 6.13 3.96 -11.58
CA THR A 37 7.50 3.46 -11.42
C THR A 37 7.52 2.25 -10.47
N ARG A 38 6.87 2.36 -9.31
CA ARG A 38 6.77 1.26 -8.35
C ARG A 38 6.10 0.01 -8.94
N GLN A 39 5.02 0.16 -9.71
CA GLN A 39 4.37 -0.98 -10.35
C GLN A 39 5.34 -1.70 -11.30
N ARG A 40 6.07 -0.94 -12.11
CA ARG A 40 7.07 -1.48 -13.05
C ARG A 40 8.21 -2.19 -12.32
N GLU A 41 8.72 -1.62 -11.23
CA GLU A 41 9.75 -2.24 -10.38
C GLU A 41 9.28 -3.58 -9.82
N VAL A 42 8.07 -3.64 -9.23
CA VAL A 42 7.54 -4.89 -8.67
C VAL A 42 7.33 -5.94 -9.76
N VAL A 43 6.81 -5.54 -10.92
CA VAL A 43 6.63 -6.44 -12.07
C VAL A 43 7.98 -6.98 -12.58
N ALA A 44 9.02 -6.14 -12.62
CA ALA A 44 10.36 -6.54 -13.02
C ALA A 44 10.99 -7.52 -12.01
N LEU A 45 10.82 -7.30 -10.70
CA LEU A 45 11.27 -8.22 -9.66
C LEU A 45 10.59 -9.59 -9.74
N ALA A 46 9.36 -9.64 -10.26
CA ALA A 46 8.65 -10.88 -10.55
C ALA A 46 9.06 -11.54 -11.89
N GLY A 47 10.06 -11.00 -12.60
CA GLY A 47 10.52 -11.50 -13.89
C GLY A 47 9.57 -11.22 -15.05
N SER A 48 8.57 -10.36 -14.86
CA SER A 48 7.62 -9.95 -15.89
C SER A 48 7.99 -8.59 -16.48
N ARG A 49 7.45 -8.29 -17.66
CA ARG A 49 7.53 -6.95 -18.30
C ARG A 49 6.16 -6.31 -18.51
N VAL A 50 5.10 -7.01 -18.11
CA VAL A 50 3.72 -6.61 -18.36
C VAL A 50 3.14 -5.94 -17.13
N VAL A 51 2.83 -4.65 -17.26
CA VAL A 51 2.00 -3.89 -16.32
C VAL A 51 0.58 -3.78 -16.88
N TYR A 52 -0.42 -3.81 -16.00
CA TYR A 52 -1.83 -3.70 -16.38
C TYR A 52 -2.64 -3.15 -15.20
N THR A 53 -3.89 -2.73 -15.45
CA THR A 53 -4.82 -2.29 -14.39
C THR A 53 -6.22 -2.86 -14.61
N PRO A 54 -6.93 -3.29 -13.55
CA PRO A 54 -6.41 -3.41 -12.19
C PRO A 54 -5.40 -4.56 -12.09
N GLN A 55 -4.23 -4.29 -11.52
CA GLN A 55 -3.28 -5.31 -11.09
C GLN A 55 -3.36 -5.42 -9.57
N ILE A 56 -3.75 -6.60 -9.09
CA ILE A 56 -3.82 -6.89 -7.67
C ILE A 56 -2.57 -7.67 -7.26
N LEU A 57 -1.87 -7.20 -6.24
CA LEU A 57 -0.73 -7.88 -5.65
C LEU A 57 -1.11 -8.35 -4.24
N ILE A 58 -0.90 -9.64 -3.94
CA ILE A 58 -1.00 -10.15 -2.56
C ILE A 58 0.41 -10.48 -2.08
N ASN A 59 0.83 -9.85 -0.98
CA ASN A 59 2.20 -9.91 -0.45
C ASN A 59 3.29 -9.72 -1.53
N GLY A 60 3.05 -8.79 -2.47
CA GLY A 60 3.98 -8.47 -3.55
C GLY A 60 3.93 -9.38 -4.76
N ARG A 61 3.03 -10.37 -4.80
CA ARG A 61 2.89 -11.32 -5.90
C ARG A 61 1.64 -11.05 -6.73
N ASP A 62 1.78 -11.08 -8.05
CA ASP A 62 0.67 -10.89 -9.00
C ASP A 62 -0.47 -11.88 -8.76
N TYR A 63 -1.68 -11.35 -8.58
CA TYR A 63 -2.87 -12.11 -8.23
C TYR A 63 -4.00 -11.86 -9.22
N ARG A 64 -4.06 -12.69 -10.27
CA ARG A 64 -5.02 -12.52 -11.38
C ARG A 64 -6.43 -13.02 -11.10
N ARG A 65 -6.62 -13.80 -10.04
CA ARG A 65 -7.91 -14.45 -9.69
C ARG A 65 -8.76 -13.61 -8.74
N TRP A 66 -8.47 -12.31 -8.62
CA TRP A 66 -9.07 -11.41 -7.62
C TRP A 66 -10.59 -11.31 -7.70
N SER A 67 -11.18 -11.53 -8.88
CA SER A 67 -12.63 -11.49 -9.09
C SER A 67 -13.38 -12.71 -8.53
N ASN A 68 -12.67 -13.80 -8.17
CA ASN A 68 -13.28 -14.96 -7.53
C ASN A 68 -13.20 -14.82 -5.99
N GLU A 69 -14.30 -14.34 -5.39
CA GLU A 69 -14.39 -14.08 -3.94
C GLU A 69 -14.00 -15.30 -3.08
N ARG A 70 -14.44 -16.50 -3.46
CA ARG A 70 -14.17 -17.72 -2.68
C ARG A 70 -12.69 -18.09 -2.71
N THR A 71 -12.08 -18.08 -3.89
CA THR A 71 -10.66 -18.39 -4.06
C THR A 71 -9.80 -17.32 -3.38
N PHE A 72 -10.16 -16.04 -3.51
CA PHE A 72 -9.47 -14.94 -2.83
C PHE A 72 -9.50 -15.12 -1.31
N ALA A 73 -10.65 -15.45 -0.73
CA ALA A 73 -10.77 -15.67 0.71
C ALA A 73 -9.99 -16.88 1.22
N ALA A 74 -9.96 -17.98 0.46
CA ALA A 74 -9.16 -19.14 0.79
C ALA A 74 -7.64 -18.82 0.75
N ASP A 75 -7.19 -18.14 -0.31
CA ASP A 75 -5.78 -17.78 -0.48
C ASP A 75 -5.31 -16.79 0.61
N VAL A 76 -6.13 -15.79 0.96
CA VAL A 76 -5.84 -14.87 2.09
C VAL A 76 -5.73 -15.63 3.40
N LYS A 77 -6.62 -16.60 3.65
CA LYS A 77 -6.56 -17.42 4.88
C LYS A 77 -5.24 -18.19 4.95
N ILE A 78 -4.85 -18.87 3.88
CA ILE A 78 -3.60 -19.64 3.80
C ILE A 78 -2.38 -18.75 4.08
N ILE A 79 -2.40 -17.51 3.61
CA ILE A 79 -1.33 -16.54 3.86
C ILE A 79 -1.31 -16.12 5.33
N ASN A 80 -2.48 -15.80 5.91
CA ASN A 80 -2.58 -15.35 7.29
C ASN A 80 -2.30 -16.45 8.32
N ASP A 81 -2.44 -17.73 7.95
CA ASP A 81 -2.06 -18.86 8.80
C ASP A 81 -0.53 -19.03 8.90
N ARG A 82 0.27 -18.29 8.12
CA ARG A 82 1.74 -18.32 8.20
C ARG A 82 2.25 -17.40 9.29
N PRO A 83 3.31 -17.78 10.02
CA PRO A 83 3.97 -16.88 10.97
C PRO A 83 4.45 -15.60 10.29
N ALA A 84 4.31 -14.47 10.98
CA ALA A 84 4.93 -13.23 10.57
C ALA A 84 6.46 -13.37 10.51
N ARG A 85 7.08 -12.83 9.44
CA ARG A 85 8.54 -12.87 9.24
C ARG A 85 9.24 -11.57 9.65
N ALA A 86 8.49 -10.64 10.23
CA ALA A 86 8.95 -9.40 10.82
C ALA A 86 7.89 -8.90 11.82
N THR A 87 8.32 -8.10 12.79
CA THR A 87 7.44 -7.35 13.68
C THR A 87 7.52 -5.87 13.32
N ILE A 88 6.37 -5.21 13.20
CA ILE A 88 6.27 -3.77 12.98
C ILE A 88 5.50 -3.16 14.16
N ALA A 89 5.96 -2.01 14.64
CA ALA A 89 5.15 -1.07 15.41
C ALA A 89 5.04 0.23 14.60
N LEU A 90 3.85 0.80 14.52
CA LEU A 90 3.59 2.06 13.81
C LEU A 90 2.67 2.93 14.68
N GLY A 91 3.05 4.19 14.84
CA GLY A 91 2.19 5.26 15.32
C GLY A 91 2.30 6.43 14.36
N PHE A 92 1.23 7.21 14.23
CA PHE A 92 1.31 8.48 13.52
C PHE A 92 0.34 9.47 14.14
N ASN A 93 0.66 10.75 14.00
CA ASN A 93 -0.18 11.87 14.38
C ASN A 93 -0.30 12.80 13.19
N LEU A 94 -1.49 13.35 12.98
CA LEU A 94 -1.69 14.44 12.05
C LEU A 94 -1.23 15.73 12.73
N GLY A 95 -0.33 16.45 12.08
CA GLY A 95 0.13 17.76 12.50
C GLY A 95 -0.83 18.86 12.07
N GLY A 96 -0.33 20.09 11.96
CA GLY A 96 -1.08 21.23 11.40
C GLY A 96 -1.52 21.01 9.94
N GLN A 97 -1.83 22.09 9.22
CA GLN A 97 -2.32 21.95 7.84
C GLN A 97 -1.29 21.24 6.93
N ALA A 98 -1.64 20.03 6.49
CA ALA A 98 -0.90 19.19 5.55
C ALA A 98 0.42 18.56 6.04
N THR A 99 0.59 18.33 7.35
CA THR A 99 1.73 17.55 7.86
C THR A 99 1.27 16.33 8.66
N ALA A 100 2.07 15.27 8.66
CA ALA A 100 1.94 14.16 9.59
C ALA A 100 3.32 13.84 10.17
N GLU A 101 3.33 13.35 11.41
CA GLU A 101 4.51 12.77 12.03
C GLU A 101 4.25 11.30 12.29
N PHE A 102 5.26 10.46 12.07
CA PHE A 102 5.15 9.03 12.34
C PHE A 102 6.37 8.48 13.06
N ASP A 103 6.08 7.49 13.90
CA ASP A 103 7.04 6.62 14.56
C ASP A 103 6.87 5.22 14.01
N ALA A 104 7.95 4.61 13.54
CA ALA A 104 7.93 3.24 13.05
C ALA A 104 9.13 2.45 13.56
N THR A 105 8.88 1.23 14.03
CA THR A 105 9.92 0.30 14.46
C THR A 105 9.76 -1.03 13.76
N VAL A 106 10.86 -1.59 13.26
CA VAL A 106 10.93 -2.95 12.74
C VAL A 106 11.88 -3.76 13.60
N THR A 107 11.45 -4.96 13.98
CA THR A 107 12.25 -5.95 14.71
C THR A 107 11.93 -7.36 14.22
N ASN A 108 12.66 -8.36 14.72
CA ASN A 108 12.37 -9.78 14.50
C ASN A 108 12.26 -10.17 13.02
N VAL A 109 13.03 -9.53 12.15
CA VAL A 109 13.10 -9.91 10.74
C VAL A 109 13.80 -11.27 10.64
N ASP A 110 13.14 -12.19 9.95
CA ASP A 110 13.67 -13.51 9.61
C ASP A 110 15.09 -13.37 9.04
N PRO A 111 16.10 -14.05 9.63
CA PRO A 111 17.49 -14.03 9.16
C PRO A 111 17.65 -14.14 7.65
N ALA A 112 16.83 -14.96 6.98
CA ALA A 112 16.93 -15.19 5.54
C ALA A 112 16.61 -13.96 4.68
N HIS A 113 15.96 -12.94 5.26
CA HIS A 113 15.52 -11.75 4.54
C HIS A 113 16.18 -10.45 5.02
N ARG A 114 16.93 -10.46 6.13
CA ARG A 114 17.41 -9.23 6.82
C ARG A 114 18.12 -8.24 5.91
N THR A 115 19.03 -8.72 5.07
CA THR A 115 19.88 -7.87 4.21
C THR A 115 19.11 -7.20 3.07
N ASP A 116 17.99 -7.79 2.67
CA ASP A 116 17.19 -7.35 1.53
C ASP A 116 15.86 -6.71 1.94
N ALA A 117 15.53 -6.75 3.23
CA ALA A 117 14.31 -6.17 3.77
C ALA A 117 14.41 -4.65 3.88
N ALA A 118 13.32 -3.97 3.54
CA ALA A 118 13.16 -2.54 3.74
C ALA A 118 11.75 -2.23 4.24
N LEU A 119 11.66 -1.19 5.07
CA LEU A 119 10.39 -0.65 5.54
C LEU A 119 9.84 0.37 4.55
N TYR A 120 8.54 0.30 4.33
CA TYR A 120 7.75 1.31 3.64
C TYR A 120 6.63 1.80 4.55
N VAL A 121 6.27 3.08 4.44
CA VAL A 121 5.15 3.69 5.18
C VAL A 121 4.25 4.42 4.19
N ALA A 122 2.97 4.06 4.16
CA ALA A 122 1.96 4.63 3.28
C ALA A 122 0.94 5.42 4.09
N PHE A 123 0.65 6.66 3.70
CA PHE A 123 -0.48 7.43 4.21
C PHE A 123 -1.62 7.30 3.20
N TYR A 124 -2.80 6.90 3.66
CA TYR A 124 -3.93 6.63 2.79
C TYR A 124 -5.17 7.43 3.18
N GLU A 125 -6.06 7.60 2.20
CA GLU A 125 -7.34 8.28 2.33
C GLU A 125 -8.48 7.38 1.85
N ASP A 126 -9.60 7.44 2.56
CA ASP A 126 -10.81 6.65 2.35
C ASP A 126 -11.97 7.56 1.91
N GLY A 127 -13.01 6.99 1.30
CA GLY A 127 -14.22 7.72 0.93
C GLY A 127 -14.07 8.74 -0.21
N LEU A 128 -13.04 8.61 -1.05
CA LEU A 128 -12.84 9.49 -2.20
C LEU A 128 -13.79 9.15 -3.35
N ALA A 129 -14.09 10.13 -4.18
CA ALA A 129 -14.87 9.91 -5.39
C ALA A 129 -14.43 10.84 -6.52
N THR A 130 -14.42 10.32 -7.74
CA THR A 130 -14.10 11.08 -8.95
C THR A 130 -15.20 10.93 -10.00
N ASN A 131 -15.52 12.02 -10.68
CA ASN A 131 -16.34 11.99 -11.88
C ASN A 131 -15.41 11.83 -13.09
N VAL A 132 -15.53 10.73 -13.81
CA VAL A 132 -14.69 10.44 -14.98
C VAL A 132 -15.24 11.19 -16.20
N THR A 133 -14.43 12.06 -16.80
CA THR A 133 -14.89 12.95 -17.88
C THR A 133 -14.54 12.45 -19.29
N ALA A 134 -13.66 11.45 -19.43
CA ALA A 134 -13.21 10.89 -20.70
C ALA A 134 -12.79 9.41 -20.57
N GLY A 135 -12.49 8.76 -21.71
CA GLY A 135 -12.13 7.34 -21.78
C GLY A 135 -13.33 6.38 -21.65
N GLU A 136 -13.04 5.09 -21.51
CA GLU A 136 -14.05 4.02 -21.46
C GLU A 136 -15.04 4.17 -20.30
N ASN A 137 -14.62 4.78 -19.20
CA ASN A 137 -15.45 5.02 -18.01
C ASN A 137 -16.13 6.40 -18.00
N LYS A 138 -16.18 7.12 -19.14
CA LYS A 138 -16.79 8.46 -19.22
C LYS A 138 -18.23 8.47 -18.66
N GLY A 139 -18.52 9.43 -17.80
CA GLY A 139 -19.82 9.61 -17.17
C GLY A 139 -20.05 8.78 -15.91
N VAL A 140 -19.10 7.90 -15.55
CA VAL A 140 -19.16 7.12 -14.32
C VAL A 140 -18.56 7.92 -13.16
N ARG A 141 -19.21 7.84 -12.00
CA ARG A 141 -18.64 8.30 -10.72
C ARG A 141 -17.99 7.11 -10.01
N LEU A 142 -16.66 7.11 -9.95
CA LEU A 142 -15.89 6.07 -9.27
C LEU A 142 -15.71 6.43 -7.80
N LYS A 143 -15.85 5.42 -6.93
CA LYS A 143 -15.57 5.52 -5.50
C LYS A 143 -14.25 4.81 -5.20
N HIS A 144 -13.44 5.40 -4.33
CA HIS A 144 -12.12 4.91 -4.01
C HIS A 144 -11.96 4.82 -2.49
N GLU A 145 -11.35 3.72 -2.07
CA GLU A 145 -10.96 3.47 -0.69
C GLU A 145 -9.46 3.21 -0.68
N ARG A 146 -8.82 3.53 0.44
CA ARG A 146 -7.40 3.20 0.69
C ARG A 146 -6.44 3.77 -0.34
N VAL A 147 -6.80 4.93 -0.90
CA VAL A 147 -6.00 5.65 -1.89
C VAL A 147 -4.73 6.13 -1.20
N VAL A 148 -3.58 5.61 -1.63
CA VAL A 148 -2.28 6.02 -1.09
C VAL A 148 -2.01 7.45 -1.55
N ARG A 149 -1.97 8.38 -0.59
CA ARG A 149 -1.65 9.78 -0.82
C ARG A 149 -0.15 10.02 -0.79
N GLU A 150 0.57 9.29 0.06
CA GLU A 150 2.03 9.33 0.16
C GLU A 150 2.60 7.94 0.47
N LEU A 151 3.71 7.58 -0.18
CA LEU A 151 4.44 6.33 0.09
C LEU A 151 5.92 6.67 0.32
N LEU A 152 6.38 6.43 1.53
CA LEU A 152 7.74 6.66 1.97
C LEU A 152 8.55 5.36 1.99
N GLY A 153 9.86 5.51 1.86
CA GLY A 153 10.82 4.41 1.76
C GLY A 153 11.26 4.13 0.32
N PRO A 154 12.04 3.07 0.07
CA PRO A 154 12.48 2.07 1.05
C PRO A 154 13.40 2.65 2.13
N PHE A 155 13.08 2.37 3.39
CA PHE A 155 14.00 2.61 4.51
C PHE A 155 14.77 1.33 4.82
N GLY A 156 16.09 1.40 4.80
CA GLY A 156 16.96 0.27 5.13
C GLY A 156 16.85 -0.15 6.59
N LEU A 157 17.17 -1.41 6.85
CA LEU A 157 17.34 -1.96 8.19
C LEU A 157 18.83 -2.12 8.49
N ASP A 158 19.19 -2.14 9.77
CA ASP A 158 20.55 -2.48 10.20
C ASP A 158 20.88 -3.97 9.96
N GLN A 159 22.13 -4.37 10.22
CA GLN A 159 22.59 -5.75 10.04
C GLN A 159 21.83 -6.78 10.89
N SER A 160 21.19 -6.34 11.98
CA SER A 160 20.34 -7.18 12.82
C SER A 160 18.89 -7.26 12.33
N GLY A 161 18.55 -6.57 11.24
CA GLY A 161 17.21 -6.48 10.69
C GLY A 161 16.29 -5.55 11.48
N LYS A 162 16.85 -4.51 12.12
CA LYS A 162 16.09 -3.54 12.91
C LYS A 162 16.13 -2.15 12.30
N THR A 163 15.09 -1.35 12.55
CA THR A 163 15.11 0.09 12.29
C THR A 163 14.13 0.79 13.22
N THR A 164 14.43 2.04 13.58
CA THR A 164 13.53 2.95 14.28
C THR A 164 13.56 4.29 13.57
N LEU A 165 12.39 4.78 13.19
CA LEU A 165 12.22 6.04 12.48
C LEU A 165 11.26 6.94 13.26
N HIS A 166 11.64 8.21 13.35
CA HIS A 166 10.77 9.32 13.71
C HIS A 166 10.90 10.37 12.61
N ARG A 167 9.81 10.68 11.89
CA ARG A 167 9.84 11.57 10.72
C ARG A 167 8.56 12.38 10.59
N ALA A 168 8.73 13.65 10.25
CA ALA A 168 7.66 14.47 9.69
C ALA A 168 7.58 14.26 8.17
N VAL A 169 6.36 14.28 7.63
CA VAL A 169 6.07 14.22 6.21
C VAL A 169 5.10 15.33 5.83
N VAL A 170 5.35 15.94 4.67
CA VAL A 170 4.40 16.86 4.05
C VAL A 170 3.43 16.05 3.21
N LEU A 171 2.15 16.18 3.50
CA LEU A 171 1.08 15.50 2.80
C LEU A 171 0.65 16.32 1.57
N PRO A 172 0.14 15.66 0.52
CA PRO A 172 -0.42 16.38 -0.62
C PRO A 172 -1.50 17.39 -0.19
N PRO A 173 -1.57 18.59 -0.80
CA PRO A 173 -2.60 19.56 -0.49
C PRO A 173 -4.01 18.98 -0.56
N GLY A 174 -4.83 19.28 0.46
CA GLY A 174 -6.21 18.82 0.55
C GLY A 174 -6.39 17.33 0.85
N ALA A 175 -5.32 16.57 1.10
CA ALA A 175 -5.43 15.18 1.54
C ALA A 175 -6.04 15.09 2.95
N LYS A 176 -7.07 14.25 3.09
CA LYS A 176 -7.71 13.95 4.38
C LYS A 176 -7.33 12.54 4.78
N ILE A 177 -6.18 12.40 5.40
CA ILE A 177 -5.61 11.09 5.73
C ILE A 177 -6.52 10.34 6.71
N ALA A 178 -6.94 9.14 6.28
CA ALA A 178 -7.77 8.23 7.06
C ALA A 178 -6.92 7.26 7.92
N GLY A 179 -5.66 7.05 7.54
CA GLY A 179 -4.75 6.19 8.28
C GLY A 179 -3.36 6.10 7.66
N ALA A 180 -2.50 5.36 8.35
CA ALA A 180 -1.18 4.98 7.88
C ALA A 180 -1.03 3.46 7.86
N ALA A 181 -0.27 2.94 6.90
CA ALA A 181 0.11 1.54 6.81
C ALA A 181 1.62 1.43 6.75
N ALA A 182 2.18 0.41 7.39
CA ALA A 182 3.59 0.07 7.27
C ALA A 182 3.71 -1.37 6.80
N PHE A 183 4.67 -1.62 5.91
CA PHE A 183 4.99 -2.96 5.48
C PHE A 183 6.49 -3.14 5.28
N VAL A 184 6.99 -4.32 5.67
CA VAL A 184 8.37 -4.73 5.41
C VAL A 184 8.38 -5.58 4.14
N GLN A 185 9.14 -5.16 3.15
CA GLN A 185 9.23 -5.82 1.85
C GLN A 185 10.67 -6.21 1.54
N ASN A 186 10.86 -7.42 1.03
CA ASN A 186 12.13 -7.85 0.46
C ASN A 186 12.31 -7.17 -0.92
N ARG A 187 13.38 -6.40 -1.07
CA ARG A 187 13.66 -5.60 -2.28
C ARG A 187 14.15 -6.41 -3.48
N ARG A 188 14.50 -7.68 -3.30
CA ARG A 188 14.98 -8.56 -4.38
C ARG A 188 13.84 -9.28 -5.10
N ASN A 189 12.69 -9.44 -4.45
CA ASN A 189 11.58 -10.22 -4.99
C ASN A 189 10.18 -9.62 -4.71
N ALA A 190 10.13 -8.39 -4.16
CA ALA A 190 8.94 -7.67 -3.76
C ALA A 190 8.07 -8.35 -2.68
N GLU A 191 8.51 -9.46 -2.11
CA GLU A 191 7.73 -10.21 -1.13
C GLU A 191 7.52 -9.40 0.15
N VAL A 192 6.27 -9.31 0.61
CA VAL A 192 5.93 -8.65 1.88
C VAL A 192 6.08 -9.65 3.03
N LEU A 193 6.86 -9.26 4.04
CA LEU A 193 7.20 -10.08 5.21
C LEU A 193 6.25 -9.85 6.39
N GLN A 194 5.74 -8.62 6.50
CA GLN A 194 4.76 -8.18 7.48
C GLN A 194 4.11 -6.90 6.97
N ALA A 195 2.84 -6.68 7.34
CA ALA A 195 2.15 -5.42 7.14
C ALA A 195 1.20 -5.15 8.31
N LEU A 196 1.02 -3.88 8.66
CA LEU A 196 -0.02 -3.43 9.58
C LEU A 196 -0.52 -2.05 9.17
N ASN A 197 -1.71 -1.68 9.63
CA ASN A 197 -2.20 -0.31 9.50
C ASN A 197 -2.76 0.20 10.82
N VAL A 198 -2.74 1.51 10.96
CA VAL A 198 -3.33 2.26 12.05
C VAL A 198 -4.26 3.31 11.44
N ALA A 199 -5.47 3.40 11.97
CA ALA A 199 -6.41 4.45 11.57
C ALA A 199 -5.99 5.79 12.20
N ALA A 200 -6.34 6.89 11.56
CA ALA A 200 -6.27 8.19 12.22
C ALA A 200 -7.17 8.17 13.45
N CYS A 201 -6.67 8.66 14.59
CA CYS A 201 -7.51 8.89 15.76
C CYS A 201 -8.60 9.90 15.37
N THR A 202 -9.84 9.45 15.30
CA THR A 202 -10.99 10.36 15.32
C THR A 202 -11.07 10.87 16.76
N GLY A 203 -10.63 12.12 16.96
CA GLY A 203 -10.89 12.83 18.22
C GLY A 203 -12.38 12.99 18.50
#